data_AF-A0ABD6SVP3-F1
#
_entry.id   AF-A0ABD6SVP3-F1
#
_cell.length_a   1.000
_cell.length_b   1.000
_cell.length_c   1.000
_cell.angle_alpha   90.00
_cell.angle_beta   90.00
_cell.angle_gamma   90.00
#
_symmetry.space_group_name_H-M   'P 1'
#
loop_
_entity.id
_entity.type
_entity.pdbx_description
1 polymer ?
#
loop_
_entity_poly.entity_id
_entity_poly.type
_entity_poly.pdbx_seq_one_letter_code
_entity_poly.pdbx_strand_id
1 'polypeptide(L)' 'EIHFIEIPKLLKQWREEKINPWENEFARWLLLLPAHEDEHLTHTLEDIAMKQDPMLKKAIHKWENMS' A
#
# COMPACT_ATOMS: atom_id res chain seq x y z
N GLU A 1 2.56 18.94 1.59
CA GLU A 1 3.70 18.02 1.55
C GLU A 1 3.37 16.82 2.41
N ILE A 2 3.52 15.59 1.90
CA ILE A 2 3.64 14.42 2.77
C ILE A 2 5.06 14.51 3.32
N HIS A 3 5.21 14.77 4.61
CA HIS A 3 6.54 14.84 5.17
C HIS A 3 7.10 13.42 5.23
N PHE A 4 8.34 13.21 4.79
CA PHE A 4 9.03 11.90 4.75
C PHE A 4 8.99 11.14 6.10
N ILE A 5 8.73 11.85 7.21
CA ILE A 5 8.56 11.33 8.57
C ILE A 5 7.24 10.53 8.73
N GLU A 6 6.25 10.73 7.86
CA GLU A 6 4.92 10.12 7.97
C GLU A 6 4.84 8.72 7.36
N ILE A 7 5.65 8.41 6.34
CA ILE A 7 5.69 7.09 5.70
C ILE A 7 6.14 5.99 6.69
N PRO A 8 7.22 6.14 7.47
CA PRO A 8 7.59 5.15 8.49
C PRO A 8 6.52 4.97 9.57
N LYS A 9 5.82 6.05 9.94
CA LYS A 9 4.72 5.99 10.92
C LYS A 9 3.53 5.21 10.37
N LEU A 10 3.20 5.40 9.09
CA LEU A 10 2.16 4.66 8.39
C LEU A 10 2.47 3.15 8.36
N LEU A 11 3.69 2.78 7.99
CA LEU A 11 4.14 1.38 8.00
C LEU A 11 4.05 0.77 9.40
N LYS A 12 4.51 1.49 10.42
CA LYS A 12 4.39 1.05 11.81
C LYS A 12 2.92 0.81 12.21
N GLN A 13 2.03 1.72 11.85
CA GLN A 13 0.61 1.59 12.16
C GLN A 13 -0.06 0.43 11.43
N TRP A 14 0.33 0.15 10.19
CA TRP A 14 -0.11 -1.04 9.46
C TRP A 14 0.39 -2.34 10.11
N ARG A 15 1.68 -2.42 10.47
CA ARG A 15 2.25 -3.58 11.19
C ARG A 15 1.65 -3.81 12.58
N GLU A 16 1.20 -2.73 13.23
CA GLU A 16 0.47 -2.78 14.50
C GLU A 16 -1.05 -3.04 14.29
N GLU A 17 -1.49 -3.35 13.08
CA GLU A 17 -2.89 -3.62 12.70
C GLU A 17 -3.86 -2.46 12.99
N LYS A 18 -3.35 -1.25 13.23
CA LYS A 18 -4.16 -0.04 13.46
C LYS A 18 -4.76 0.51 12.17
N ILE A 19 -4.26 0.05 11.03
CA ILE A 19 -4.70 0.44 9.70
C ILE A 19 -4.94 -0.82 8.89
N ASN A 20 -6.15 -0.95 8.37
CA ASN A 20 -6.57 -2.08 7.56
C ASN A 20 -6.81 -1.64 6.10
N PRO A 21 -5.93 -1.97 5.14
CA PRO A 21 -6.10 -1.61 3.73
C PRO A 21 -7.25 -2.37 3.04
N TRP A 22 -7.75 -3.46 3.65
CA TRP A 22 -8.91 -4.18 3.12
C TRP A 22 -10.18 -3.36 3.23
N GLU A 23 -10.35 -2.64 4.34
CA GLU A 23 -11.56 -1.87 4.65
C GLU A 23 -11.42 -0.39 4.33
N ASN A 24 -10.20 0.15 4.33
CA ASN A 24 -9.93 1.57 4.12
C ASN A 24 -9.18 1.80 2.81
N GLU A 25 -9.91 2.31 1.80
CA GLU A 25 -9.37 2.63 0.48
C GLU A 25 -8.26 3.70 0.55
N PHE A 26 -8.43 4.75 1.38
CA PHE A 26 -7.42 5.79 1.49
C PHE A 26 -6.11 5.26 2.08
N ALA A 27 -6.20 4.42 3.11
CA ALA A 27 -5.04 3.75 3.69
C ALA A 27 -4.34 2.83 2.68
N ARG A 28 -5.11 2.09 1.88
CA ARG A 28 -4.60 1.23 0.80
C ARG A 28 -3.78 2.03 -0.21
N TRP A 29 -4.28 3.18 -0.66
CA TRP A 29 -3.55 4.05 -1.59
C TRP A 29 -2.31 4.68 -0.97
N LEU A 30 -2.35 5.07 0.30
CA LEU A 30 -1.16 5.59 1.00
C LEU A 30 -0.09 4.51 1.19
N LEU A 31 -0.49 3.28 1.51
CA LEU A 31 0.41 2.14 1.72
C LEU A 31 1.08 1.66 0.43
N LEU A 32 0.55 2.01 -0.75
CA LEU A 32 1.21 1.74 -2.03
C LEU A 32 2.57 2.44 -2.13
N LEU A 33 2.72 3.63 -1.54
CA LEU A 33 3.94 4.44 -1.62
C LEU A 33 5.18 3.70 -1.06
N PRO A 34 5.14 3.12 0.16
CA PRO A 34 6.24 2.33 0.69
C PRO A 34 6.21 0.84 0.32
N ALA A 35 5.26 0.37 -0.51
CA ALA A 35 5.06 -1.07 -0.70
C ALA A 35 6.33 -1.82 -1.13
N HIS A 36 7.12 -1.22 -2.02
CA HIS A 36 8.37 -1.78 -2.52
C HIS A 36 9.44 -2.04 -1.44
N GLU A 37 9.31 -1.44 -0.25
CA GLU A 37 10.24 -1.62 0.87
C GLU A 37 9.85 -2.82 1.76
N ASP A 38 8.66 -3.41 1.57
CA ASP A 38 8.10 -4.48 2.39
C ASP A 38 7.33 -5.50 1.55
N GLU A 39 7.91 -6.70 1.39
CA GLU A 39 7.33 -7.79 0.58
C GLU A 39 5.96 -8.24 1.09
N HIS A 40 5.74 -8.23 2.42
CA HIS A 40 4.45 -8.61 2.99
C HIS A 40 3.37 -7.57 2.68
N LEU A 41 3.75 -6.28 2.67
CA LEU A 41 2.84 -5.21 2.27
C LEU A 41 2.51 -5.29 0.79
N THR A 42 3.52 -5.55 -0.05
CA THR A 42 3.34 -5.73 -1.50
C THR A 42 2.33 -6.84 -1.78
N HIS A 43 2.54 -8.04 -1.22
CA HIS A 43 1.60 -9.14 -1.39
C HIS A 43 0.20 -8.83 -0.86
N THR A 44 0.08 -8.12 0.26
CA THR A 44 -1.23 -7.69 0.79
C THR A 44 -1.98 -6.81 -0.21
N LEU A 45 -1.28 -5.85 -0.83
CA LEU A 45 -1.87 -4.94 -1.82
C LEU A 45 -2.18 -5.65 -3.14
N GLU A 46 -1.36 -6.60 -3.58
CA GLU A 46 -1.66 -7.46 -4.74
C GLU A 46 -2.92 -8.29 -4.52
N ASP A 47 -3.07 -8.87 -3.34
CA ASP A 47 -4.23 -9.68 -2.98
C ASP A 47 -5.53 -8.84 -2.99
N ILE A 48 -5.45 -7.62 -2.45
CA ILE A 48 -6.51 -6.61 -2.51
C ILE A 48 -6.83 -6.24 -3.97
N ALA A 49 -5.79 -5.99 -4.77
CA ALA A 49 -5.93 -5.60 -6.16
C ALA A 49 -6.63 -6.69 -7.00
N MET A 50 -6.34 -7.96 -6.71
CA MET A 50 -6.98 -9.10 -7.36
C MET A 50 -8.42 -9.30 -6.94
N LYS A 51 -8.73 -9.12 -5.64
CA LYS A 51 -10.03 -9.48 -5.07
C LYS A 51 -11.07 -8.37 -5.13
N GLN A 52 -10.65 -7.11 -5.03
CA GLN A 52 -11.60 -6.00 -4.83
C GLN A 52 -11.25 -4.70 -5.57
N ASP A 53 -10.00 -4.50 -6.01
CA ASP A 53 -9.58 -3.20 -6.55
C ASP A 53 -8.79 -3.29 -7.86
N PRO A 54 -9.51 -3.37 -9.00
CA PRO A 54 -8.89 -3.37 -10.33
C PRO A 54 -8.08 -2.11 -10.64
N MET A 55 -8.37 -0.99 -9.95
CA MET A 55 -7.64 0.26 -10.15
C MET A 55 -6.29 0.21 -9.42
N LEU A 56 -6.26 -0.34 -8.20
CA LEU A 56 -5.01 -0.64 -7.50
C LEU A 56 -4.12 -1.57 -8.33
N LYS A 57 -4.69 -2.59 -8.99
CA LYS A 57 -3.92 -3.49 -9.87
C LYS A 57 -3.17 -2.73 -10.97
N LYS A 58 -3.84 -1.77 -11.62
CA LYS A 58 -3.23 -0.93 -12.66
C LYS A 58 -2.12 -0.05 -12.08
N ALA A 59 -2.31 0.46 -10.87
CA ALA A 59 -1.32 1.30 -10.20
C ALA A 59 -0.06 0.52 -9.83
N ILE A 60 -0.20 -0.67 -9.23
CA ILE A 60 0.92 -1.57 -8.91
C ILE A 60 1.72 -1.88 -10.18
N HIS A 61 1.06 -2.36 -11.24
CA HIS A 61 1.74 -2.66 -12.50
C HIS A 61 2.45 -1.44 -13.11
N LYS A 62 1.84 -0.26 -13.04
CA LYS A 62 2.50 0.95 -13.54
C LYS A 62 3.74 1.28 -12.70
N TRP A 63 3.68 1.08 -11.39
CA TRP A 63 4.77 1.32 -10.45
C TRP A 63 5.97 0.41 -10.73
N GLU A 64 5.75 -0.88 -10.90
CA GLU A 64 6.78 -1.86 -11.28
C GLU A 64 7.48 -1.52 -12.61
N ASN A 65 6.74 -0.93 -13.56
CA ASN A 65 7.29 -0.54 -14.85
C ASN A 65 8.10 0.77 -14.80
N MET A 66 8.06 1.53 -13.70
CA MET A 66 8.78 2.79 -13.52
C MET A 66 10.05 2.64 -12.66
N SER A 67 10.19 1.54 -11.92
CA SER A 67 11.35 1.16 -11.09
C SER A 67 12.36 0.30 -11.85
#